data_AF-A0A3S0C8Q0-F1
#
_entry.id   AF-A0A3S0C8Q0-F1
#
_cell.length_a   1.000
_cell.length_b   1.000
_cell.length_c   1.000
_cell.angle_alpha   90.00
_cell.angle_beta   90.00
_cell.angle_gamma   90.00
#
_symmetry.space_group_name_H-M   'P 1'
#
loop_
_entity.id
_entity.type
_entity.pdbx_description
1 polymer ?
#
loop_
_entity_poly.entity_id
_entity_poly.type
_entity_poly.pdbx_seq_one_letter_code
_entity_poly.pdbx_strand_id
1 'polypeptide(L)'
;MPRPAHSASAQGFTLIEVMITVAIVAILAAVALPQYRDYVTRSRLADASTGLSTVRAQMERYFQDNRTYADTGNFVSPCNNPNASALTFGSFVISCTGTLNATQFTLQAVGSGAVNGFTYTINQQDVRATTSLPSDWGSQCATKWITKKGDTC
;
A
#
# COMPACT_ATOMS: atom_id res chain seq x y z
N MET A 1 57.97 -37.04 24.76
CA MET A 1 57.18 -37.74 23.73
C MET A 1 56.16 -36.75 23.14
N PRO A 2 56.28 -36.32 21.87
CA PRO A 2 55.29 -35.46 21.23
C PRO A 2 54.13 -36.30 20.65
N ARG A 3 52.88 -35.88 20.86
CA ARG A 3 51.69 -36.49 20.24
C ARG A 3 51.51 -35.90 18.83
N PRO A 4 51.30 -36.72 17.78
CA PRO A 4 51.03 -36.21 16.45
C PRO A 4 49.63 -35.58 16.40
N ALA A 5 49.58 -34.28 16.09
CA ALA A 5 48.33 -33.60 15.75
C ALA A 5 47.87 -34.07 14.37
N HIS A 6 46.70 -34.71 14.30
CA HIS A 6 46.04 -34.97 13.03
C HIS A 6 45.56 -33.64 12.45
N SER A 7 46.21 -33.16 11.38
CA SER A 7 45.66 -32.08 10.57
C SER A 7 44.37 -32.58 9.92
N ALA A 8 43.22 -32.10 10.40
CA ALA A 8 41.96 -32.27 9.70
C ALA A 8 42.09 -31.56 8.34
N SER A 9 42.11 -32.32 7.24
CA SER A 9 42.05 -31.74 5.90
C SER A 9 40.72 -31.01 5.76
N ALA A 10 40.78 -29.69 5.51
CA ALA A 10 39.62 -28.92 5.13
C ALA A 10 39.13 -29.43 3.75
N GLN A 11 38.01 -30.13 3.73
CA GLN A 11 37.35 -30.55 2.50
C GLN A 11 36.73 -29.31 1.86
N GLY A 12 37.22 -28.93 0.67
CA GLY A 12 36.67 -27.84 -0.13
C GLY A 12 35.42 -28.28 -0.89
N PHE A 13 34.53 -27.32 -1.18
CA PHE A 13 33.35 -27.53 -2.04
C PHE A 13 33.76 -27.83 -3.49
N THR A 14 33.04 -28.73 -4.14
CA THR A 14 33.23 -29.00 -5.57
C THR A 14 32.52 -27.96 -6.45
N LEU A 15 33.06 -27.68 -7.63
CA LEU A 15 32.43 -26.78 -8.61
C LEU A 15 31.03 -27.27 -9.02
N ILE A 16 30.85 -28.60 -9.07
CA ILE A 16 29.57 -29.20 -9.43
C ILE A 16 28.51 -29.05 -8.34
N GLU A 17 28.87 -29.15 -7.05
CA GLU A 17 27.96 -28.84 -5.95
C GLU A 17 27.51 -27.38 -6.00
N VAL A 18 28.43 -26.46 -6.26
CA VAL A 18 28.08 -25.03 -6.39
C VAL A 18 27.15 -24.80 -7.59
N MET A 19 27.36 -25.48 -8.72
CA MET A 19 26.45 -25.34 -9.87
C MET A 19 25.03 -25.88 -9.58
N ILE A 20 24.92 -27.04 -8.93
CA ILE A 20 23.61 -27.62 -8.61
C ILE A 20 22.88 -26.77 -7.58
N THR A 21 23.56 -26.30 -6.54
CA THR A 21 22.96 -25.43 -5.52
C THR A 21 22.47 -24.12 -6.11
N VAL A 22 23.25 -23.47 -6.98
CA VAL A 22 22.83 -22.24 -7.67
C VAL A 22 21.63 -22.51 -8.57
N ALA A 23 21.59 -23.64 -9.28
CA ALA A 23 20.45 -24.01 -10.12
C ALA A 23 19.16 -24.17 -9.30
N ILE A 24 19.23 -24.82 -8.14
CA ILE A 24 18.07 -24.98 -7.24
C ILE A 24 17.61 -23.61 -6.71
N VAL A 25 18.54 -22.77 -6.25
CA VAL A 25 18.21 -21.42 -5.75
C VAL A 25 17.56 -20.56 -6.85
N ALA A 26 18.04 -20.65 -8.09
CA ALA A 26 17.46 -19.92 -9.21
C ALA A 26 16.00 -20.31 -9.48
N ILE A 27 15.67 -21.61 -9.43
CA ILE A 27 14.30 -22.10 -9.62
C ILE A 27 13.39 -21.60 -8.48
N LEU A 28 13.85 -21.69 -7.23
CA LEU A 28 13.08 -21.21 -6.08
C LEU A 28 12.86 -19.70 -6.14
N ALA A 29 13.90 -18.93 -6.49
CA ALA A 29 13.81 -17.48 -6.60
C ALA A 29 12.82 -17.03 -7.69
N ALA A 30 12.75 -17.74 -8.82
CA ALA A 30 11.83 -17.43 -9.91
C ALA A 30 10.36 -17.46 -9.48
N VAL A 31 9.98 -18.35 -8.56
CA VAL A 31 8.62 -18.45 -8.03
C VAL A 31 8.42 -17.54 -6.81
N ALA A 32 9.39 -17.51 -5.90
CA ALA A 32 9.26 -16.80 -4.63
C ALA A 32 9.28 -15.27 -4.77
N LEU A 33 10.10 -14.73 -5.68
CA LEU A 33 10.23 -13.27 -5.86
C LEU A 33 8.93 -12.57 -6.29
N PRO A 34 8.18 -13.00 -7.31
CA PRO A 34 6.93 -12.34 -7.68
C PRO A 34 5.90 -12.41 -6.54
N GLN A 35 5.79 -13.55 -5.86
CA GLN A 35 4.87 -13.70 -4.72
C GLN A 35 5.25 -12.78 -3.55
N TYR A 36 6.54 -12.66 -3.25
CA TYR A 36 7.03 -11.76 -2.20
C TYR A 36 6.76 -10.30 -2.54
N ARG A 37 6.95 -9.90 -3.81
CA ARG A 37 6.62 -8.55 -4.27
C ARG A 37 5.14 -8.24 -4.11
N ASP A 38 4.26 -9.15 -4.53
CA ASP A 38 2.81 -8.99 -4.37
C ASP A 38 2.41 -8.88 -2.88
N TYR A 39 3.04 -9.67 -2.00
CA TYR A 39 2.84 -9.59 -0.55
C TYR A 39 3.26 -8.23 0.03
N VAL A 40 4.44 -7.72 -0.34
CA VAL A 40 4.92 -6.41 0.12
C VAL A 40 4.03 -5.29 -0.39
N THR A 41 3.60 -5.34 -1.66
CA THR A 41 2.66 -4.36 -2.21
C THR A 41 1.34 -4.40 -1.43
N ARG A 42 0.75 -5.57 -1.21
CA ARG A 42 -0.48 -5.74 -0.41
C ARG A 42 -0.35 -5.17 1.00
N SER A 43 0.79 -5.37 1.64
CA SER A 43 1.09 -4.77 2.95
C SER A 43 1.03 -3.24 2.90
N ARG A 44 1.64 -2.63 1.88
CA ARG A 44 1.59 -1.16 1.67
C ARG A 44 0.19 -0.65 1.31
N LEU A 45 -0.63 -1.44 0.61
CA LEU A 45 -2.02 -1.06 0.30
C LEU A 45 -2.86 -0.89 1.59
N ALA A 46 -2.49 -1.52 2.70
CA ALA A 46 -3.15 -1.32 3.98
C ALA A 46 -3.03 0.12 4.50
N ASP A 47 -1.94 0.81 4.18
CA ASP A 47 -1.74 2.22 4.55
C ASP A 47 -2.80 3.12 3.91
N ALA A 48 -3.20 2.85 2.67
CA ALA A 48 -4.28 3.60 2.01
C ALA A 48 -5.61 3.44 2.76
N SER A 49 -5.95 2.20 3.14
CA SER A 49 -7.20 1.93 3.87
C SER A 49 -7.23 2.60 5.25
N THR A 50 -6.08 2.62 5.93
CA THR A 50 -5.91 3.29 7.22
C THR A 50 -6.02 4.81 7.06
N GLY A 51 -5.33 5.39 6.07
CA GLY A 51 -5.35 6.82 5.79
C GLY A 51 -6.74 7.32 5.41
N LEU A 52 -7.42 6.65 4.48
CA LEU A 52 -8.78 7.01 4.08
C LEU A 52 -9.77 6.92 5.24
N SER A 53 -9.68 5.89 6.08
CA SER A 53 -10.56 5.73 7.24
C SER A 53 -10.29 6.79 8.31
N THR A 54 -9.02 7.14 8.53
CA THR A 54 -8.61 8.17 9.49
C THR A 54 -9.10 9.54 9.07
N VAL A 55 -8.84 9.94 7.82
CA VAL A 55 -9.28 11.25 7.31
C VAL A 55 -10.80 11.31 7.20
N ARG A 56 -11.49 10.21 6.84
CA ARG A 56 -12.96 10.15 6.87
C ARG A 56 -13.50 10.43 8.27
N ALA A 57 -12.93 9.83 9.31
CA ALA A 57 -13.34 10.09 10.69
C ALA A 57 -13.09 11.56 11.08
N GLN A 58 -12.01 12.17 10.61
CA GLN A 58 -11.75 13.60 10.79
C GLN A 58 -12.78 14.47 10.06
N MET A 59 -13.17 14.10 8.83
CA MET A 59 -14.23 14.78 8.07
C MET A 59 -15.55 14.75 8.83
N GLU A 60 -15.91 13.59 9.39
CA GLU A 60 -17.14 13.45 10.17
C GLU A 60 -17.09 14.31 11.44
N ARG A 61 -15.97 14.30 12.16
CA ARG A 61 -15.77 15.18 13.31
C ARG A 61 -15.89 16.66 12.93
N TYR A 62 -15.27 17.06 11.82
CA TYR A 62 -15.34 18.44 11.33
C TYR A 62 -16.79 18.84 11.01
N PHE A 63 -17.58 17.94 10.44
CA PHE A 63 -18.99 18.17 10.17
C PHE A 63 -19.82 18.34 11.46
N GLN A 64 -19.51 17.57 12.52
CA GLN A 64 -20.18 17.77 13.82
C GLN A 64 -19.91 19.16 14.41
N ASP A 65 -18.71 19.70 14.19
CA ASP A 65 -18.32 21.02 14.71
C ASP A 65 -18.85 22.17 13.84
N ASN A 66 -18.84 22.03 12.51
CA ASN A 66 -19.07 23.14 11.55
C ASN A 66 -20.36 23.01 10.74
N ARG A 67 -21.04 21.85 10.77
CA ARG A 67 -22.23 21.50 9.96
C ARG A 67 -22.01 21.57 8.44
N THR A 68 -20.76 21.45 8.02
CA THR A 68 -20.34 21.40 6.61
C THR A 68 -19.05 20.60 6.50
N TYR A 69 -18.81 19.94 5.37
CA TYR A 69 -17.50 19.33 5.07
C TYR A 69 -16.54 20.29 4.36
N ALA A 70 -17.03 21.40 3.81
CA ALA A 70 -16.23 22.44 3.19
C ALA A 70 -15.67 23.43 4.22
N ASP A 71 -14.59 24.12 3.85
CA ASP A 71 -13.97 25.15 4.68
C ASP A 71 -14.99 26.24 5.10
N THR A 72 -14.88 26.70 6.34
CA THR A 72 -15.77 27.72 6.90
C THR A 72 -14.95 28.82 7.56
N GLY A 73 -14.79 29.96 6.89
CA GLY A 73 -13.97 31.06 7.40
C GLY A 73 -12.54 30.59 7.69
N ASN A 74 -12.14 30.58 8.96
CA ASN A 74 -10.81 30.14 9.41
C ASN A 74 -10.72 28.63 9.73
N PHE A 75 -11.84 27.91 9.69
CA PHE A 75 -11.88 26.47 9.94
C PHE A 75 -11.61 25.73 8.64
N VAL A 76 -10.42 25.15 8.52
CA VAL A 76 -10.00 24.38 7.34
C VAL A 76 -10.47 22.94 7.48
N SER A 77 -11.15 22.45 6.45
CA SER A 77 -11.56 21.06 6.32
C SER A 77 -10.33 20.14 6.31
N PRO A 78 -10.41 18.93 6.90
CA PRO A 78 -9.35 17.93 6.79
C PRO A 78 -8.93 17.64 5.33
N CYS A 79 -9.85 17.83 4.37
CA CYS A 79 -9.58 17.80 2.94
C CYS A 79 -8.46 18.74 2.48
N ASN A 80 -8.42 19.93 3.04
CA ASN A 80 -7.56 21.04 2.63
C ASN A 80 -6.45 21.30 3.66
N ASN A 81 -6.10 20.28 4.46
CA ASN A 81 -5.08 20.42 5.50
C ASN A 81 -3.75 20.90 4.88
N PRO A 82 -3.24 22.08 5.28
CA PRO A 82 -2.02 22.64 4.69
C PRO A 82 -0.77 21.82 5.04
N ASN A 83 -0.85 20.97 6.07
CA ASN A 83 0.21 20.03 6.40
C ASN A 83 0.06 18.74 5.57
N ALA A 84 0.72 18.69 4.41
CA ALA A 84 0.72 17.52 3.54
C ALA A 84 1.20 16.23 4.23
N SER A 85 2.08 16.33 5.23
CA SER A 85 2.54 15.17 6.00
C SER A 85 1.43 14.55 6.86
N ALA A 86 0.43 15.34 7.28
CA ALA A 86 -0.73 14.83 8.02
C ALA A 86 -1.70 14.02 7.13
N LEU A 87 -1.57 14.16 5.80
CA LEU A 87 -2.35 13.42 4.81
C LEU A 87 -1.55 12.30 4.14
N THR A 88 -0.30 12.08 4.56
CA THR A 88 0.56 11.05 3.98
C THR A 88 0.61 9.83 4.88
N PHE A 89 0.24 8.67 4.33
CA PHE A 89 0.21 7.38 5.01
C PHE A 89 1.04 6.37 4.23
N GLY A 90 2.24 6.06 4.73
CA GLY A 90 3.19 5.23 4.01
C GLY A 90 3.53 5.83 2.64
N SER A 91 3.20 5.11 1.56
CA SER A 91 3.40 5.58 0.18
C SER A 91 2.16 6.22 -0.46
N PHE A 92 1.10 6.47 0.31
CA PHE A 92 -0.14 7.09 -0.14
C PHE A 92 -0.28 8.52 0.35
N VAL A 93 -0.72 9.42 -0.53
CA VAL A 93 -1.17 10.76 -0.15
C VAL A 93 -2.68 10.84 -0.29
N ILE A 94 -3.35 11.25 0.77
CA ILE A 94 -4.79 11.48 0.79
C ILE A 94 -5.08 12.91 0.33
N SER A 95 -6.06 13.07 -0.54
CA SER A 95 -6.56 14.36 -1.00
C SER A 95 -8.07 14.28 -1.21
N CYS A 96 -8.72 15.40 -1.46
CA CYS A 96 -10.13 15.41 -1.85
C CYS A 96 -10.27 15.55 -3.36
N THR A 97 -11.27 14.86 -3.89
CA THR A 97 -11.59 14.85 -5.31
C THR A 97 -13.09 15.01 -5.49
N GLY A 98 -13.50 15.49 -6.66
CA GLY A 98 -14.91 15.76 -6.96
C GLY A 98 -15.49 16.90 -6.12
N THR A 99 -16.77 16.76 -5.76
CA THR A 99 -17.52 17.82 -5.05
C THR A 99 -17.24 17.79 -3.56
N LEU A 100 -16.78 18.93 -3.03
CA LEU A 100 -16.68 19.22 -1.61
C LEU A 100 -17.70 20.31 -1.26
N ASN A 101 -18.71 19.97 -0.46
CA ASN A 101 -19.75 20.91 -0.05
C ASN A 101 -20.23 20.60 1.37
N ALA A 102 -21.34 21.21 1.81
CA ALA A 102 -21.87 21.00 3.15
C ALA A 102 -22.16 19.54 3.49
N THR A 103 -22.54 18.71 2.52
CA THR A 103 -23.06 17.34 2.76
C THR A 103 -22.33 16.25 2.01
N GLN A 104 -21.35 16.60 1.17
CA GLN A 104 -20.66 15.66 0.30
C GLN A 104 -19.16 15.91 0.31
N PHE A 105 -18.41 14.80 0.30
CA PHE A 105 -16.98 14.79 0.04
C PHE A 105 -16.61 13.45 -0.61
N THR A 106 -15.50 13.43 -1.35
CA THR A 106 -14.83 12.19 -1.75
C THR A 106 -13.35 12.31 -1.45
N LEU A 107 -12.83 11.44 -0.60
CA LEU A 107 -11.40 11.31 -0.36
C LEU A 107 -10.79 10.38 -1.40
N GLN A 108 -9.55 10.67 -1.78
CA GLN A 108 -8.76 9.89 -2.71
C GLN A 108 -7.37 9.63 -2.12
N ALA A 109 -6.95 8.37 -2.08
CA ALA A 109 -5.60 7.95 -1.77
C ALA A 109 -4.87 7.64 -3.07
N VAL A 110 -3.82 8.40 -3.39
CA VAL A 110 -2.97 8.17 -4.55
C VAL A 110 -1.66 7.53 -4.10
N GLY A 111 -1.37 6.34 -4.61
CA GLY A 111 -0.15 5.60 -4.29
C GLY A 111 1.05 6.08 -5.11
N SER A 112 2.24 5.99 -4.52
CA SER A 112 3.53 6.31 -5.14
C SER A 112 4.55 5.18 -4.98
N GLY A 113 5.69 5.26 -5.69
CA GLY A 113 6.75 4.26 -5.60
C GLY A 113 6.27 2.85 -5.98
N ALA A 114 6.41 1.89 -5.06
CA ALA A 114 6.03 0.49 -5.32
C ALA A 114 4.50 0.25 -5.41
N VAL A 115 3.69 1.21 -4.95
CA VAL A 115 2.23 1.21 -5.10
C VAL A 115 1.77 2.29 -6.08
N ASN A 116 2.67 2.76 -6.95
CA ASN A 116 2.29 3.67 -8.02
C ASN A 116 1.23 3.03 -8.94
N GLY A 117 0.26 3.82 -9.36
CA GLY A 117 -0.87 3.37 -10.18
C GLY A 117 -2.07 2.86 -9.36
N PHE A 118 -1.93 2.63 -8.05
CA PHE A 118 -3.07 2.38 -7.18
C PHE A 118 -3.74 3.70 -6.77
N THR A 119 -5.05 3.76 -6.93
CA THR A 119 -5.86 4.87 -6.44
C THR A 119 -7.16 4.34 -5.85
N TYR A 120 -7.41 4.73 -4.60
CA TYR A 120 -8.60 4.35 -3.85
C TYR A 120 -9.39 5.58 -3.48
N THR A 121 -10.70 5.45 -3.40
CA THR A 121 -11.57 6.53 -2.93
C THR A 121 -12.55 6.06 -1.88
N ILE A 122 -13.02 7.00 -1.07
CA ILE A 122 -14.13 6.80 -0.15
C ILE A 122 -14.95 8.09 -0.04
N ASN A 123 -16.26 7.96 -0.04
CA ASN A 123 -17.16 9.11 0.10
C ASN A 123 -17.85 9.13 1.48
N GLN A 124 -18.62 10.18 1.74
CA GLN A 124 -19.39 10.34 2.99
C GLN A 124 -20.38 9.20 3.27
N GLN A 125 -20.79 8.44 2.25
CA GLN A 125 -21.71 7.30 2.37
C GLN A 125 -21.00 5.96 2.59
N ASP A 126 -19.66 5.95 2.72
CA ASP A 126 -18.85 4.72 2.80
C ASP A 126 -18.82 3.89 1.52
N VAL A 127 -19.13 4.51 0.38
CA VAL A 127 -18.84 3.92 -0.92
C VAL A 127 -17.34 3.96 -1.13
N ARG A 128 -16.73 2.76 -1.11
CA ARG A 128 -15.31 2.54 -1.33
C ARG A 128 -15.11 2.15 -2.79
N ALA A 129 -14.12 2.72 -3.45
CA ALA A 129 -13.84 2.36 -4.84
C ALA A 129 -12.34 2.31 -5.12
N THR A 130 -11.94 1.43 -6.03
CA THR A 130 -10.62 1.43 -6.67
C THR A 130 -10.75 2.05 -8.05
N THR A 131 -10.26 3.28 -8.19
CA THR A 131 -10.37 4.07 -9.42
C THR A 131 -9.16 3.92 -10.32
N SER A 132 -8.05 3.35 -9.84
CA SER A 132 -6.90 2.98 -10.65
C SER A 132 -6.14 1.86 -9.97
N LEU A 133 -5.62 0.92 -10.76
CA LEU A 133 -4.69 -0.11 -10.32
C LEU A 133 -3.92 -0.64 -11.54
N PRO A 134 -2.74 -1.25 -11.34
CA PRO A 134 -2.04 -1.99 -12.38
C PRO A 134 -2.91 -3.13 -12.97
N SER A 135 -2.79 -3.38 -14.26
CA SER A 135 -3.61 -4.38 -14.98
C SER A 135 -3.37 -5.82 -14.53
N ASP A 136 -2.19 -6.11 -13.96
CA ASP A 136 -1.88 -7.42 -13.40
C ASP A 136 -2.58 -7.67 -12.05
N TRP A 137 -3.12 -6.62 -11.40
CA TRP A 137 -3.79 -6.72 -10.11
C TRP A 137 -5.30 -6.98 -10.20
N GLY A 138 -5.95 -6.52 -11.26
CA GLY A 138 -7.39 -6.65 -11.45
C GLY A 138 -7.97 -5.51 -12.29
N SER A 139 -9.28 -5.30 -12.16
CA SER A 139 -10.01 -4.21 -12.84
C SER A 139 -10.46 -3.15 -11.84
N GLN A 140 -10.70 -1.91 -12.33
CA GLN A 140 -11.28 -0.87 -11.49
C GLN A 140 -12.60 -1.34 -10.88
N CYS A 141 -12.91 -0.86 -9.68
CA CYS A 141 -14.14 -1.22 -8.99
C CYS A 141 -14.79 -0.03 -8.31
N ALA A 142 -16.08 0.16 -8.55
CA ALA A 142 -16.84 1.29 -7.99
C ALA A 142 -17.34 1.06 -6.56
N THR A 143 -17.25 -0.17 -6.03
CA THR A 143 -17.93 -0.57 -4.78
C THR A 143 -17.02 -1.20 -3.73
N LYS A 144 -15.75 -1.49 -4.07
CA LYS A 144 -14.78 -2.01 -3.10
C LYS A 144 -13.36 -1.51 -3.36
N TRP A 145 -12.55 -1.53 -2.30
CA TRP A 145 -11.10 -1.44 -2.43
C TRP A 145 -10.52 -2.82 -2.77
N ILE A 146 -9.90 -2.93 -3.94
CA ILE A 146 -9.10 -4.08 -4.33
C ILE A 146 -7.77 -4.02 -3.59
N THR A 147 -7.56 -4.94 -2.66
CA THR A 147 -6.36 -4.98 -1.81
C THR A 147 -5.51 -6.23 -2.06
N LYS A 148 -6.02 -7.19 -2.83
CA LYS A 148 -5.30 -8.38 -3.23
C LYS A 148 -5.41 -8.57 -4.75
N LYS A 149 -4.31 -9.02 -5.34
CA LYS A 149 -4.24 -9.42 -6.75
C LYS A 149 -5.28 -10.50 -7.07
N GLY A 150 -6.05 -10.26 -8.13
CA GLY A 150 -7.12 -11.14 -8.58
C GLY A 150 -8.47 -10.94 -7.86
N ASP A 151 -8.61 -9.95 -6.97
CA ASP A 151 -9.91 -9.58 -6.42
C ASP A 151 -10.81 -8.99 -7.51
N THR A 152 -12.11 -9.30 -7.47
CA THR A 152 -12.93 -9.29 -8.70
C THR A 152 -13.82 -8.10 -9.01
N CYS A 153 -13.95 -6.97 -8.31
CA CYS A 153 -15.22 -6.20 -8.32
C CYS A 153 -16.47 -7.13 -8.24
#